data_AF-A0A6L3EYD7-F1
#
_entry.id   AF-A0A6L3EYD7-F1
#
_cell.length_a   1.000
_cell.length_b   1.000
_cell.length_c   1.000
_cell.angle_alpha   90.00
_cell.angle_beta   90.00
_cell.angle_gamma   90.00
#
_symmetry.space_group_name_H-M   'P 1'
#
loop_
_entity.id
_entity.type
_entity.pdbx_description
1 polymer ?
#
loop_
_entity_poly.entity_id
_entity_poly.type
_entity_poly.pdbx_seq_one_letter_code
_entity_poly.pdbx_strand_id
1 'polypeptide(L)'
;FDWSQKEQNEDLFRFFKYCIAFRKAHPILRKPHFPQRHDVVGSGFPEISWHGVQSWAQDWSENGRAIAFMLCGQHITPHDDDIYVGLNMHWESHMFELPQLRGDAKWHVFANSSMPSPNDIFSPGKEKMLENQTHFLIGARSLFILVGREAS
;
A
#
# COMPACT_ATOMS: atom_id res chain seq x y z
N PHE A 1 1.10 18.59 -27.50
CA PHE A 1 0.41 17.50 -26.76
C PHE A 1 -0.37 16.69 -27.77
N ASP A 2 -0.14 15.38 -27.80
CA ASP A 2 -0.81 14.44 -28.71
C ASP A 2 -1.88 13.66 -27.94
N TRP A 3 -3.15 14.03 -28.16
CA TRP A 3 -4.29 13.42 -27.46
C TRP A 3 -4.67 12.05 -28.03
N SER A 4 -4.15 11.66 -29.19
CA SER A 4 -4.43 10.35 -29.81
C SER A 4 -3.77 9.18 -29.07
N GLN A 5 -2.70 9.44 -28.30
CA GLN A 5 -2.04 8.44 -27.47
C GLN A 5 -2.83 8.03 -26.22
N LYS A 6 -3.89 8.76 -25.87
CA LYS A 6 -4.73 8.44 -24.72
C LYS A 6 -5.51 7.15 -24.95
N GLU A 7 -6.02 6.92 -26.16
CA GLU A 7 -6.76 5.70 -26.53
C GLU A 7 -5.84 4.46 -26.55
N GLN A 8 -4.55 4.64 -26.85
CA GLN A 8 -3.55 3.56 -26.84
C GLN A 8 -3.00 3.25 -25.45
N ASN A 9 -3.15 4.15 -24.47
CA ASN A 9 -2.60 4.03 -23.12
C ASN A 9 -3.67 4.29 -22.04
N GLU A 10 -4.92 3.91 -22.30
CA GLU A 10 -6.04 4.18 -21.38
C GLU A 10 -5.84 3.53 -20.01
N ASP A 11 -5.20 2.36 -19.99
CA ASP A 11 -4.83 1.62 -18.79
C ASP A 11 -3.82 2.38 -17.93
N LEU A 12 -2.71 2.84 -18.53
CA LEU A 12 -1.71 3.66 -17.85
C LEU A 12 -2.30 4.99 -17.38
N PHE A 13 -3.10 5.63 -18.22
CA PHE A 13 -3.79 6.88 -17.87
C PHE A 13 -4.72 6.67 -16.66
N ARG A 14 -5.53 5.59 -16.65
CA ARG A 14 -6.39 5.21 -15.52
C ARG A 14 -5.55 4.96 -14.27
N PHE A 15 -4.46 4.22 -14.40
CA PHE A 15 -3.58 3.88 -13.27
C PHE A 15 -3.03 5.14 -12.59
N PHE A 16 -2.37 6.01 -13.36
CA PHE A 16 -1.80 7.24 -12.79
C PHE A 16 -2.86 8.22 -12.31
N LYS A 17 -4.03 8.29 -12.97
CA LYS A 17 -5.16 9.09 -12.49
C LYS A 17 -5.60 8.63 -11.09
N TYR A 18 -5.69 7.32 -10.85
CA TYR A 18 -6.05 6.78 -9.54
C TYR A 18 -4.93 6.94 -8.52
N CYS A 19 -3.66 6.78 -8.89
CA CYS A 19 -2.54 7.08 -7.98
C CYS A 19 -2.54 8.55 -7.52
N ILE A 20 -2.79 9.49 -8.42
CA ILE A 20 -2.88 10.92 -8.09
C ILE A 20 -4.06 11.18 -7.15
N ALA A 21 -5.23 10.58 -7.43
CA ALA A 21 -6.40 10.70 -6.59
C ALA A 21 -6.14 10.13 -5.18
N PHE A 22 -5.53 8.94 -5.09
CA PHE A 22 -5.16 8.28 -3.84
C PHE A 22 -4.19 9.12 -3.01
N ARG A 23 -3.11 9.61 -3.62
CA ARG A 23 -2.16 10.53 -2.96
C ARG A 23 -2.85 11.78 -2.40
N LYS A 24 -3.83 12.32 -3.11
CA LYS A 24 -4.59 13.50 -2.63
C LYS A 24 -5.52 13.13 -1.47
N ALA A 25 -6.17 11.97 -1.53
CA ALA A 25 -7.10 11.47 -0.52
C ALA A 25 -6.41 11.14 0.82
N HIS A 26 -5.14 10.75 0.81
CA HIS A 26 -4.38 10.36 2.01
C HIS A 26 -3.30 11.37 2.38
N PRO A 27 -3.55 12.30 3.33
CA PRO A 27 -2.55 13.24 3.83
C PRO A 27 -1.27 12.58 4.36
N ILE A 28 -1.32 11.34 4.86
CA ILE A 28 -0.12 10.64 5.35
C ILE A 28 0.98 10.49 4.29
N LEU A 29 0.60 10.44 3.01
CA LEU A 29 1.53 10.37 1.88
C LEU A 29 2.12 11.73 1.48
N ARG A 30 1.66 12.83 2.07
CA ARG A 30 1.98 14.21 1.67
C ARG A 30 2.61 15.04 2.80
N LYS A 31 3.11 14.40 3.85
CA LYS A 31 3.76 15.11 4.96
C LYS A 31 5.02 15.85 4.47
N PRO A 32 5.29 17.06 4.99
CA PRO A 32 6.50 17.82 4.66
C PRO A 32 7.74 17.35 5.43
N HIS A 33 7.59 16.37 6.31
CA HIS A 33 8.65 15.85 7.18
C HIS A 33 8.75 14.33 7.04
N PHE A 34 9.91 13.78 7.38
CA PHE A 34 10.11 12.33 7.41
C PHE A 34 9.25 11.70 8.52
N PRO A 35 8.59 10.56 8.24
CA PRO A 35 7.78 9.87 9.25
C PRO A 35 8.66 9.28 10.36
N GLN A 36 8.14 9.30 11.58
CA GLN A 36 8.85 8.85 12.77
C GLN A 36 8.74 7.32 12.96
N ARG A 37 9.84 6.69 13.39
CA ARG A 37 9.87 5.23 13.62
C ARG A 37 9.37 4.81 15.01
N HIS A 38 8.63 5.68 15.70
CA HIS A 38 8.09 5.44 17.03
C HIS A 38 6.67 6.02 17.13
N ASP A 39 5.91 5.55 18.13
CA ASP A 39 4.58 6.04 18.42
C ASP A 39 4.66 7.34 19.25
N VAL A 40 4.09 8.42 18.74
CA VAL A 40 4.03 9.74 19.41
C VAL A 40 2.60 10.14 19.76
N VAL A 41 1.61 9.32 19.40
CA VAL A 41 0.18 9.62 19.59
C VAL A 41 -0.51 8.61 20.53
N GLY A 42 0.20 7.61 21.04
CA GLY A 42 -0.36 6.58 21.92
C GLY A 42 -1.25 5.59 21.17
N SER A 43 -1.12 5.55 19.85
CA SER A 43 -1.75 4.56 19.01
C SER A 43 -0.76 3.40 19.01
N GLY A 44 -0.95 2.15 19.43
CA GLY A 44 0.13 1.12 19.45
C GLY A 44 1.00 0.78 18.18
N PHE A 45 1.13 1.64 17.15
CA PHE A 45 2.01 1.56 16.00
C PHE A 45 2.87 2.84 15.85
N PRO A 46 4.12 2.72 15.36
CA PRO A 46 4.90 3.86 14.93
C PRO A 46 4.24 4.55 13.72
N GLU A 47 4.61 5.80 13.45
CA GLU A 47 4.14 6.51 12.26
C GLU A 47 4.51 5.76 10.97
N ILE A 48 5.72 5.20 10.93
CA ILE A 48 6.16 4.24 9.90
C ILE A 48 6.80 3.00 10.54
N SER A 49 6.44 1.82 10.04
CA SER A 49 7.14 0.56 10.31
C SER A 49 7.66 -0.06 9.01
N TRP A 50 8.84 -0.69 9.09
CA TRP A 50 9.49 -1.36 7.96
C TRP A 50 9.47 -2.87 8.17
N HIS A 51 9.27 -3.60 7.08
CA HIS A 51 9.03 -5.04 7.03
C HIS A 51 9.78 -5.65 5.82
N GLY A 52 10.08 -6.93 5.88
CA GLY A 52 10.44 -7.76 4.73
C GLY A 52 9.22 -8.54 4.25
N VAL A 53 9.42 -9.78 3.80
CA VAL A 53 8.29 -10.69 3.52
C VAL A 53 7.57 -11.13 4.79
N GLN A 54 8.25 -11.12 5.94
CA GLN A 54 7.66 -11.36 7.26
C GLN A 54 7.30 -10.03 7.92
N SER A 55 6.16 -9.98 8.61
CA SER A 55 5.71 -8.74 9.24
C SER A 55 6.57 -8.45 10.47
N TRP A 56 6.92 -7.18 10.69
CA TRP A 56 7.78 -6.71 11.78
C TRP A 56 9.22 -7.22 11.74
N ALA A 57 9.61 -7.91 10.67
CA ALA A 57 10.97 -8.41 10.48
C ALA A 57 11.56 -7.79 9.21
N GLN A 58 12.60 -6.96 9.36
CA GLN A 58 13.25 -6.29 8.24
C GLN A 58 14.35 -7.17 7.65
N ASP A 59 14.44 -7.22 6.33
CA ASP A 59 15.60 -7.78 5.63
C ASP A 59 16.38 -6.64 4.96
N TRP A 60 17.38 -6.14 5.68
CA TRP A 60 18.32 -5.14 5.17
C TRP A 60 19.59 -5.76 4.57
N SER A 61 19.58 -7.08 4.33
CA SER A 61 20.73 -7.71 3.69
C SER A 61 20.92 -7.16 2.27
N GLU A 62 22.15 -7.20 1.77
CA GLU A 62 22.48 -6.74 0.40
C GLU A 62 21.72 -7.53 -0.68
N ASN A 63 21.20 -8.72 -0.33
CA ASN A 63 20.44 -9.58 -1.23
C ASN A 63 18.93 -9.43 -1.06
N GLY A 64 18.46 -8.58 -0.14
CA GLY A 64 17.05 -8.32 0.09
C GLY A 64 16.39 -7.72 -1.16
N ARG A 65 15.48 -8.49 -1.80
CA ARG A 65 14.74 -8.04 -3.00
C ARG A 65 13.25 -7.80 -2.73
N ALA A 66 12.85 -7.86 -1.46
CA ALA A 66 11.48 -7.64 -1.02
C ALA A 66 11.48 -6.74 0.21
N ILE A 67 10.68 -5.69 0.17
CA ILE A 67 10.54 -4.74 1.28
C ILE A 67 9.09 -4.28 1.38
N ALA A 68 8.64 -4.04 2.59
CA ALA A 68 7.33 -3.47 2.87
C ALA A 68 7.42 -2.38 3.94
N PHE A 69 6.44 -1.50 3.94
CA PHE A 69 6.26 -0.53 5.02
C PHE A 69 4.78 -0.27 5.29
N MET A 70 4.46 0.01 6.57
CA MET A 70 3.15 0.48 6.99
C MET A 70 3.25 1.94 7.44
N LEU A 71 2.31 2.77 7.02
CA LEU A 71 2.09 4.12 7.53
C LEU A 71 0.84 4.12 8.40
N CYS A 72 0.96 4.57 9.65
CA CYS A 72 -0.16 4.57 10.59
C CYS A 72 -0.98 5.86 10.49
N GLY A 73 -2.22 5.74 10.02
CA GLY A 73 -3.12 6.87 9.74
C GLY A 73 -3.53 7.68 10.98
N GLN A 74 -3.41 7.08 12.18
CA GLN A 74 -3.67 7.78 13.45
C GLN A 74 -2.66 8.91 13.74
N HIS A 75 -1.52 8.96 13.04
CA HIS A 75 -0.55 10.05 13.14
C HIS A 75 -0.91 11.27 12.28
N ILE A 76 -2.12 11.30 11.72
CA ILE A 76 -2.71 12.41 10.97
C ILE A 76 -3.95 12.92 11.71
N THR A 77 -4.20 14.23 11.63
CA THR A 77 -5.41 14.85 12.17
C THR A 77 -6.17 15.58 11.06
N PRO A 78 -7.44 15.24 10.79
CA PRO A 78 -8.17 14.07 11.32
C PRO A 78 -7.50 12.74 10.90
N HIS A 79 -7.80 11.64 11.60
CA HIS A 79 -7.21 10.34 11.31
C HIS A 79 -7.37 9.96 9.84
N ASP A 80 -6.28 9.45 9.25
CA ASP A 80 -6.24 8.88 7.90
C ASP A 80 -6.37 7.34 7.99
N ASP A 81 -6.48 6.67 6.86
CA ASP A 81 -6.42 5.20 6.79
C ASP A 81 -4.96 4.71 7.03
N ASP A 82 -4.81 3.49 7.56
CA ASP A 82 -3.51 2.82 7.57
C ASP A 82 -3.15 2.38 6.15
N ILE A 83 -1.90 2.61 5.72
CA ILE A 83 -1.45 2.25 4.36
C ILE A 83 -0.31 1.25 4.46
N TYR A 84 -0.43 0.09 3.80
CA TYR A 84 0.64 -0.89 3.71
C TYR A 84 1.09 -1.08 2.26
N VAL A 85 2.38 -0.90 2.02
CA VAL A 85 2.98 -1.00 0.69
C VAL A 85 4.01 -2.11 0.71
N GLY A 86 3.90 -3.06 -0.21
CA GLY A 86 4.89 -4.10 -0.46
C GLY A 86 5.49 -3.96 -1.84
N LEU A 87 6.82 -4.07 -1.93
CA LEU A 87 7.57 -4.02 -3.16
C LEU A 87 8.34 -5.33 -3.33
N ASN A 88 8.03 -6.03 -4.41
CA ASN A 88 8.76 -7.21 -4.84
C ASN A 88 9.64 -6.85 -6.04
N MET A 89 10.94 -6.67 -5.79
CA MET A 89 11.95 -6.46 -6.83
C MET A 89 12.59 -7.77 -7.30
N HIS A 90 12.20 -8.90 -6.71
CA HIS A 90 12.65 -10.24 -7.11
C HIS A 90 12.01 -10.67 -8.43
N TRP A 91 12.64 -11.63 -9.10
CA TRP A 91 12.10 -12.26 -10.32
C TRP A 91 11.12 -13.41 -10.03
N GLU A 92 10.86 -13.70 -8.76
CA GLU A 92 9.89 -14.71 -8.30
C GLU A 92 8.80 -14.03 -7.51
N SER A 93 7.65 -14.68 -7.38
CA SER A 93 6.57 -14.23 -6.52
C SER A 93 6.96 -14.38 -5.05
N HIS A 94 6.45 -13.48 -4.21
CA HIS A 94 6.62 -13.55 -2.77
C HIS A 94 5.28 -13.46 -2.05
N MET A 95 5.15 -14.22 -0.97
CA MET A 95 4.04 -14.10 -0.02
C MET A 95 4.48 -13.15 1.09
N PHE A 96 3.79 -12.01 1.24
CA PHE A 96 4.02 -11.08 2.33
C PHE A 96 3.05 -11.38 3.47
N GLU A 97 3.57 -11.48 4.68
CA GLU A 97 2.77 -11.37 5.89
C GLU A 97 2.28 -9.92 6.06
N LEU A 98 1.01 -9.78 6.45
CA LEU A 98 0.36 -8.51 6.68
C LEU A 98 0.36 -8.18 8.18
N PRO A 99 0.68 -6.93 8.58
CA PRO A 99 0.49 -6.50 9.95
C PRO A 99 -0.97 -6.63 10.35
N GLN A 100 -1.22 -7.08 11.59
CA GLN A 100 -2.56 -7.08 12.15
C GLN A 100 -3.04 -5.64 12.34
N LEU A 101 -4.17 -5.30 11.72
CA LEU A 101 -4.84 -4.01 11.92
C LEU A 101 -5.53 -3.95 13.30
N ARG A 102 -5.90 -2.73 13.70
CA ARG A 102 -6.61 -2.49 14.97
C ARG A 102 -8.11 -2.69 14.83
N GLY A 103 -8.73 -3.04 15.95
CA GLY A 103 -10.18 -3.23 16.01
C GLY A 103 -10.65 -4.23 14.96
N ASP A 104 -11.72 -3.86 14.26
CA ASP A 104 -12.32 -4.69 13.21
C ASP A 104 -11.87 -4.28 11.81
N ALA A 105 -10.85 -3.42 11.70
CA ALA A 105 -10.36 -2.97 10.41
C ALA A 105 -9.83 -4.12 9.54
N LYS A 106 -10.04 -3.99 8.23
CA LYS A 106 -9.63 -4.97 7.22
C LYS A 106 -8.75 -4.30 6.19
N TRP A 107 -7.84 -5.07 5.63
CA TRP A 107 -7.04 -4.72 4.47
C TRP A 107 -7.90 -4.82 3.21
N HIS A 108 -7.84 -3.74 2.42
CA HIS A 108 -8.39 -3.66 1.08
C HIS A 108 -7.26 -3.36 0.09
N VAL A 109 -7.27 -4.01 -1.08
CA VAL A 109 -6.29 -3.71 -2.14
C VAL A 109 -6.69 -2.46 -2.89
N PHE A 110 -5.82 -1.45 -2.85
CA PHE A 110 -5.89 -0.29 -3.71
C PHE A 110 -5.23 -0.57 -5.06
N ALA A 111 -3.99 -1.10 -5.05
CA ALA A 111 -3.24 -1.42 -6.26
C ALA A 111 -2.47 -2.72 -6.10
N ASN A 112 -2.37 -3.48 -7.19
CA ASN A 112 -1.46 -4.61 -7.36
C ASN A 112 -0.95 -4.61 -8.81
N SER A 113 0.30 -4.18 -9.02
CA SER A 113 0.87 -4.05 -10.36
C SER A 113 1.22 -5.39 -11.01
N SER A 114 1.02 -6.53 -10.32
CA SER A 114 1.13 -7.86 -10.92
C SER A 114 -0.14 -8.30 -11.65
N MET A 115 -1.25 -7.56 -11.52
CA MET A 115 -2.52 -7.87 -12.14
C MET A 115 -2.71 -7.10 -13.45
N PRO A 116 -3.45 -7.63 -14.43
CA PRO A 116 -3.81 -6.87 -15.61
C PRO A 116 -4.91 -5.84 -15.32
N SER A 117 -4.91 -4.76 -16.08
CA SER A 117 -6.03 -3.81 -16.16
C SER A 117 -7.35 -4.55 -16.44
N PRO A 118 -8.46 -4.22 -15.75
CA PRO A 118 -8.63 -3.13 -14.78
C PRO A 118 -8.46 -3.54 -13.31
N ASN A 119 -7.97 -4.75 -13.02
CA ASN A 119 -7.85 -5.29 -11.66
C ASN A 119 -6.52 -4.92 -10.96
N ASP A 120 -5.65 -4.21 -11.67
CA ASP A 120 -4.37 -3.66 -11.22
C ASP A 120 -4.51 -2.50 -10.22
N ILE A 121 -5.62 -1.77 -10.25
CA ILE A 121 -5.87 -0.61 -9.39
C ILE A 121 -7.36 -0.24 -9.31
N PHE A 122 -7.80 0.12 -8.10
CA PHE A 122 -9.17 0.54 -7.80
C PHE A 122 -9.24 2.05 -7.60
N SER A 123 -10.39 2.69 -7.85
CA SER A 123 -10.54 4.10 -7.50
C SER A 123 -10.55 4.25 -5.96
N PRO A 124 -9.99 5.33 -5.39
CA PRO A 124 -10.05 5.57 -3.95
C PRO A 124 -11.48 5.48 -3.42
N GLY A 125 -11.68 4.75 -2.33
CA GLY A 125 -13.01 4.47 -1.76
C GLY A 125 -13.72 3.24 -2.33
N LYS A 126 -13.12 2.55 -3.32
CA LYS A 126 -13.67 1.35 -4.00
C LYS A 126 -12.69 0.18 -4.01
N GLU A 127 -11.72 0.19 -3.11
CA GLU A 127 -10.73 -0.85 -2.88
C GLU A 127 -11.43 -2.16 -2.47
N LYS A 128 -11.00 -3.28 -3.05
CA LYS A 128 -11.60 -4.59 -2.74
C LYS A 128 -11.02 -5.15 -1.44
N MET A 129 -11.88 -5.57 -0.52
CA MET A 129 -11.45 -6.26 0.69
C MET A 129 -10.70 -7.54 0.33
N LEU A 130 -9.58 -7.80 1.00
CA LEU A 130 -8.86 -9.06 0.84
C LEU A 130 -9.62 -10.21 1.50
N GLU A 131 -9.66 -11.37 0.84
CA GLU A 131 -10.16 -12.60 1.46
C GLU A 131 -9.21 -13.08 2.57
N ASN A 132 -7.90 -12.97 2.32
CA ASN A 132 -6.86 -13.26 3.30
C ASN A 132 -6.34 -11.97 3.94
N GLN A 133 -6.54 -11.84 5.25
CA GLN A 133 -6.17 -10.66 6.04
C GLN A 133 -4.79 -10.77 6.70
N THR A 134 -4.11 -11.91 6.55
CA THR A 134 -2.80 -12.18 7.16
C THR A 134 -1.68 -12.32 6.14
N HIS A 135 -2.00 -12.62 4.89
CA HIS A 135 -1.00 -12.78 3.83
C HIS A 135 -1.48 -12.21 2.49
N PHE A 136 -0.53 -11.72 1.69
CA PHE A 136 -0.78 -11.26 0.33
C PHE A 136 0.30 -11.78 -0.63
N LEU A 137 -0.14 -12.51 -1.66
CA LEU A 137 0.74 -13.00 -2.72
C LEU A 137 0.92 -11.92 -3.78
N ILE A 138 2.18 -11.63 -4.12
CA ILE A 138 2.51 -10.69 -5.19
C ILE A 138 3.44 -11.33 -6.21
N GLY A 139 3.19 -11.06 -7.50
CA GLY A 139 4.01 -11.54 -8.61
C GLY A 139 5.43 -10.95 -8.62
N ALA A 140 6.27 -11.50 -9.49
CA ALA A 140 7.61 -10.97 -9.74
C ALA A 140 7.58 -9.49 -10.19
N ARG A 141 8.59 -8.71 -9.78
CA ARG A 141 8.81 -7.31 -10.22
C ARG A 141 7.57 -6.43 -10.15
N SER A 142 6.90 -6.44 -9.01
CA SER A 142 5.64 -5.72 -8.83
C SER A 142 5.50 -5.15 -7.42
N LEU A 143 4.49 -4.29 -7.23
CA LEU A 143 4.13 -3.73 -5.94
C LEU A 143 2.65 -3.89 -5.65
N PHE A 144 2.31 -3.86 -4.37
CA PHE A 144 0.94 -3.70 -3.92
C PHE A 144 0.82 -2.51 -2.97
N ILE A 145 -0.38 -1.95 -2.90
CA ILE A 145 -0.78 -0.95 -1.93
C ILE A 145 -2.10 -1.41 -1.32
N LEU A 146 -2.12 -1.57 0.00
CA LEU A 146 -3.30 -1.89 0.79
C LEU A 146 -3.70 -0.71 1.65
N VAL A 147 -4.98 -0.64 1.96
CA VAL A 147 -5.60 0.35 2.84
C VAL A 147 -6.31 -0.39 3.96
N GLY A 148 -6.02 -0.04 5.21
CA GLY A 148 -6.70 -0.55 6.39
C GLY A 148 -7.91 0.32 6.69
N ARG A 149 -9.11 -0.24 6.59
CA ARG A 149 -10.37 0.47 6.87
C ARG A 149 -11.21 -0.27 7.88
N GLU A 150 -11.83 0.49 8.77
CA GLU A 150 -12.87 -0.03 9.64
C GLU A 150 -14.08 -0.48 8.82
N ALA A 151 -14.75 -1.53 9.29
CA ALA A 151 -16.02 -1.95 8.71
C ALA A 151 -17.07 -0.83 8.96
N SER A 152 -17.58 -0.25 7.87
CA SER A 152 -18.70 0.69 7.89
C SER A 152 -20.03 0.01 8.16
#